data_AF-A0A821V3I5-F1
#
_entry.id   AF-A0A821V3I5-F1
#
_cell.length_a   1.000
_cell.length_b   1.000
_cell.length_c   1.000
_cell.angle_alpha   90.00
_cell.angle_beta   90.00
_cell.angle_gamma   90.00
#
_symmetry.space_group_name_H-M   'P 1'
#
loop_
_entity.id
_entity.type
_entity.pdbx_description
1 polymer ?
#
loop_
_entity_poly.entity_id
_entity_poly.type
_entity_poly.pdbx_seq_one_letter_code
_entity_poly.pdbx_strand_id
1 'polypeptide(L)'
;LLGHAQANVVVDGILGAFCTDGIDISKLLMLSRDNPNVNKTVEKMINDAMKKVHAELLNIGTDNLHVIHNGFKAGTTETNWHVENFCMNIWSWFQKSPAR
;
A
#
# COMPACT_ATOMS: atom_id res chain seq x y z
N LEU A 1 3.16 15.83 -5.40
CA LEU A 1 1.91 15.48 -4.69
C LEU A 1 1.94 13.98 -4.36
N LEU A 2 2.79 13.55 -3.42
CA LEU A 2 2.80 12.18 -2.90
C LEU A 2 2.22 12.25 -1.49
N GLY A 3 1.21 11.43 -1.18
CA GLY A 3 0.60 11.37 0.16
C GLY A 3 -0.60 12.29 0.42
N HIS A 4 -1.16 12.97 -0.59
CA HIS A 4 -2.34 13.85 -0.44
C HIS A 4 -3.52 13.48 -1.35
N ALA A 5 -3.53 12.28 -1.93
CA ALA A 5 -4.66 11.84 -2.72
C ALA A 5 -5.90 11.71 -1.83
N GLN A 6 -7.03 12.23 -2.30
CA GLN A 6 -8.31 12.04 -1.64
C GLN A 6 -8.85 10.63 -1.94
N ALA A 7 -9.61 10.05 -1.01
CA ALA A 7 -10.08 8.67 -1.13
C ALA A 7 -10.92 8.43 -2.40
N ASN A 8 -11.75 9.39 -2.80
CA ASN A 8 -12.54 9.31 -4.03
C ASN A 8 -11.67 9.17 -5.28
N VAL A 9 -10.57 9.93 -5.39
CA VAL A 9 -9.65 9.86 -6.53
C VAL A 9 -9.04 8.45 -6.65
N VAL A 10 -8.69 7.85 -5.51
CA VAL A 10 -8.14 6.48 -5.47
C VAL A 10 -9.21 5.45 -5.85
N VAL A 11 -10.43 5.59 -5.32
CA VAL A 11 -11.57 4.71 -5.65
C VAL A 11 -11.90 4.78 -7.13
N ASP A 12 -11.99 5.98 -7.70
CA ASP A 12 -12.27 6.18 -9.13
C ASP A 12 -11.19 5.52 -10.00
N GLY A 13 -9.93 5.63 -9.59
CA GLY A 13 -8.82 4.93 -10.25
C GLY A 13 -8.95 3.41 -10.19
N ILE A 14 -9.28 2.85 -9.02
CA ILE A 14 -9.47 1.39 -8.86
C ILE A 14 -10.66 0.91 -9.70
N LEU A 15 -11.83 1.54 -9.57
CA LEU A 15 -13.03 1.16 -10.31
C LEU A 15 -12.84 1.32 -11.83
N GLY A 16 -12.16 2.39 -12.25
CA GLY A 16 -11.80 2.63 -13.64
C GLY A 16 -10.89 1.55 -14.20
N ALA A 17 -9.91 1.07 -13.44
CA ALA A 17 -9.05 -0.04 -13.85
C ALA A 17 -9.84 -1.34 -14.02
N PHE A 18 -10.68 -1.71 -13.04
CA PHE A 18 -11.56 -2.89 -13.15
C PHE A 18 -12.46 -2.83 -14.39
N CYS A 19 -13.05 -1.66 -14.65
CA CYS A 19 -13.90 -1.45 -15.82
C CYS A 19 -13.10 -1.59 -17.13
N THR A 20 -11.91 -0.97 -17.20
CA THR A 20 -11.03 -1.01 -18.38
C THR A 20 -10.57 -2.43 -18.69
N ASP A 21 -10.25 -3.20 -17.66
CA ASP A 21 -9.76 -4.58 -17.79
C ASP A 21 -10.90 -5.61 -17.89
N GLY A 22 -12.17 -5.18 -17.83
CA GLY A 22 -13.33 -6.07 -17.86
C GLY A 22 -13.42 -7.00 -16.64
N ILE A 23 -12.83 -6.61 -15.52
CA ILE A 23 -12.83 -7.37 -14.27
C ILE A 23 -14.09 -7.01 -13.48
N ASP A 24 -14.89 -8.03 -13.18
CA ASP A 24 -16.05 -7.87 -12.30
C ASP A 24 -15.59 -7.65 -10.86
N ILE A 25 -15.95 -6.50 -10.29
CA ILE A 25 -15.61 -6.13 -8.92
C ILE A 25 -16.22 -7.07 -7.88
N SER A 26 -17.32 -7.77 -8.20
CA SER A 26 -17.92 -8.75 -7.30
C SER A 26 -16.97 -9.93 -7.00
N LYS A 27 -15.96 -10.15 -7.85
CA LYS A 27 -14.93 -11.18 -7.70
C LYS A 27 -13.76 -10.74 -6.82
N LEU A 28 -13.72 -9.48 -6.39
CA LEU A 28 -12.69 -9.00 -5.48
C LEU A 28 -12.93 -9.58 -4.08
N LEU A 29 -12.02 -10.44 -3.63
CA LEU A 29 -12.15 -11.09 -2.32
C LEU A 29 -11.80 -10.15 -1.15
N MET A 30 -10.72 -9.39 -1.27
CA MET A 30 -10.15 -8.57 -0.19
C MET A 30 -9.32 -7.42 -0.79
N LEU A 31 -9.22 -6.31 -0.05
CA LEU A 31 -8.28 -5.22 -0.33
C LEU A 31 -7.27 -5.09 0.82
N SER A 32 -6.02 -5.50 0.63
CA SER A 32 -4.96 -5.23 1.62
C SER A 32 -4.57 -3.75 1.59
N ARG A 33 -4.41 -3.14 2.77
CA ARG A 33 -4.14 -1.70 2.88
C ARG A 33 -3.44 -1.28 4.17
N ASP A 34 -2.58 -0.27 4.02
CA ASP A 34 -1.81 0.32 5.12
C ASP A 34 -2.69 1.12 6.08
N ASN A 35 -2.23 1.35 7.31
CA ASN A 35 -3.04 1.94 8.38
C ASN A 35 -3.71 3.33 8.13
N PRO A 36 -3.16 4.28 7.32
CA PRO A 36 -3.72 5.63 7.19
C PRO A 36 -5.23 5.72 6.94
N ASN A 37 -5.87 6.77 7.45
CA ASN A 37 -7.34 6.94 7.39
C ASN A 37 -7.89 6.96 5.96
N VAL A 38 -7.15 7.57 5.02
CA VAL A 38 -7.55 7.64 3.60
C VAL A 38 -7.77 6.24 3.02
N ASN A 39 -6.84 5.31 3.25
CA ASN A 39 -6.95 3.95 2.74
C ASN A 39 -8.18 3.22 3.33
N LYS A 40 -8.64 3.61 4.52
CA LYS A 40 -9.72 2.96 5.30
C LYS A 40 -11.04 3.40 4.68
N THR A 41 -11.10 4.68 4.33
CA THR A 41 -12.16 5.26 3.52
C THR A 41 -12.22 4.61 2.13
N VAL A 42 -11.08 4.37 1.47
CA VAL A 42 -11.04 3.66 0.18
C VAL A 42 -11.64 2.26 0.30
N GLU A 43 -11.17 1.44 1.26
CA GLU A 43 -11.70 0.10 1.51
C GLU A 43 -13.21 0.14 1.76
N LYS A 44 -13.67 1.06 2.61
CA LYS A 44 -15.10 1.25 2.88
C LYS A 44 -15.89 1.57 1.62
N MET A 45 -15.43 2.52 0.81
CA MET A 45 -16.13 2.94 -0.42
C MET A 45 -16.19 1.83 -1.46
N ILE A 46 -15.12 1.03 -1.61
CA ILE A 46 -15.12 -0.16 -2.48
C ILE A 46 -16.09 -1.20 -1.93
N ASN A 47 -16.10 -1.45 -0.62
CA ASN A 47 -17.04 -2.39 0.00
C ASN A 47 -18.49 -1.95 -0.21
N ASP A 48 -18.78 -0.65 -0.06
CA ASP A 48 -20.11 -0.08 -0.31
C ASP A 48 -20.53 -0.23 -1.79
N ALA A 49 -19.58 -0.17 -2.74
CA ALA A 49 -19.84 -0.45 -4.14
C ALA A 49 -20.14 -1.94 -4.39
N MET A 50 -19.39 -2.86 -3.77
CA MET A 50 -19.62 -4.30 -3.87
C MET A 50 -20.95 -4.74 -3.25
N LYS A 51 -21.37 -4.12 -2.14
CA LYS A 51 -22.66 -4.40 -1.51
C LYS A 51 -23.84 -4.14 -2.42
N LYS A 52 -23.73 -3.19 -3.36
CA LYS A 52 -24.75 -2.92 -4.39
C LYS A 52 -24.93 -4.08 -5.38
N VAL A 53 -23.93 -4.95 -5.52
CA VAL A 53 -23.97 -6.16 -6.35
C VAL A 53 -24.01 -7.43 -5.51
N HIS A 54 -24.47 -7.34 -4.26
CA HIS A 54 -24.61 -8.47 -3.32
C HIS A 54 -23.29 -9.21 -3.02
N ALA A 55 -22.16 -8.51 -3.10
CA ALA A 55 -20.85 -8.99 -2.68
C ALA A 55 -20.31 -8.15 -1.50
N GLU A 56 -19.36 -8.69 -0.75
CA GLU A 56 -18.70 -7.98 0.35
C GLU A 56 -17.22 -8.35 0.42
N LEU A 57 -16.36 -7.39 0.77
CA LEU A 57 -14.95 -7.64 1.01
C LEU A 57 -14.76 -8.45 2.30
N LEU A 58 -13.89 -9.44 2.23
CA LEU A 58 -13.34 -10.09 3.42
C LEU A 58 -12.37 -9.12 4.11
N ASN A 59 -12.76 -8.62 5.29
CA ASN A 59 -11.91 -7.75 6.10
C ASN A 59 -10.95 -8.58 6.97
N ILE A 60 -9.66 -8.56 6.62
CA ILE A 60 -8.57 -9.19 7.39
C ILE A 60 -7.77 -8.15 8.18
N GLY A 61 -8.20 -6.88 8.17
CA GLY A 61 -7.53 -5.77 8.83
C GLY A 61 -6.45 -5.12 7.96
N THR A 62 -5.57 -4.38 8.62
CA THR A 62 -4.51 -3.63 7.93
C THR A 62 -3.32 -4.51 7.60
N ASP A 63 -2.57 -4.14 6.57
CA ASP A 63 -1.44 -4.91 6.09
C ASP A 63 -0.38 -5.18 7.19
N ASN A 64 -0.07 -6.46 7.42
CA ASN A 64 0.86 -6.90 8.46
C ASN A 64 2.33 -6.64 8.12
N LEU A 65 2.66 -6.40 6.84
CA LEU A 65 4.03 -6.07 6.43
C LEU A 65 4.50 -4.77 7.07
N HIS A 66 3.58 -3.83 7.29
CA HIS A 66 3.87 -2.60 8.02
C HIS A 66 4.30 -2.85 9.47
N VAL A 67 3.71 -3.84 10.15
CA VAL A 67 4.12 -4.21 11.51
C VAL A 67 5.53 -4.79 11.49
N ILE A 68 5.82 -5.67 10.55
CA ILE A 68 7.16 -6.27 10.38
C ILE A 68 8.19 -5.19 10.06
N HIS A 69 7.89 -4.28 9.13
CA HIS A 69 8.76 -3.16 8.76
C HIS A 69 9.08 -2.26 9.95
N ASN A 70 8.04 -1.85 10.71
CA ASN A 70 8.23 -1.02 11.89
C ASN A 70 9.01 -1.75 12.99
N GLY A 71 8.80 -3.05 13.17
CA GLY A 71 9.57 -3.87 14.10
C GLY A 71 11.05 -3.95 13.70
N PHE A 72 11.34 -4.18 12.42
CA PHE A 72 12.72 -4.15 11.91
C PHE A 72 13.37 -2.77 12.13
N LYS A 73 12.67 -1.68 11.78
CA LYS A 73 13.14 -0.31 11.98
C LYS A 73 13.45 -0.01 13.45
N ALA A 74 12.54 -0.38 14.35
CA ALA A 74 12.76 -0.25 15.80
C ALA A 74 13.98 -1.05 16.24
N GLY A 75 14.11 -2.31 15.81
CA GLY A 75 15.27 -3.15 16.09
C GLY A 75 16.59 -2.53 15.62
N THR A 76 16.63 -1.97 14.41
CA THR A 76 17.84 -1.28 13.91
C THR A 76 18.17 -0.01 14.69
N THR A 77 17.14 0.67 15.21
CA THR A 77 17.32 1.88 16.03
C THR A 77 17.91 1.51 17.39
N GLU A 78 17.32 0.53 18.08
CA GLU A 78 17.78 0.09 19.41
C GLU A 78 19.19 -0.52 19.39
N THR A 79 19.54 -1.21 18.30
CA THR A 79 20.89 -1.78 18.12
C THR A 79 21.91 -0.78 17.59
N ASN A 80 21.50 0.45 17.26
CA ASN A 80 22.29 1.45 16.53
C ASN A 80 22.87 0.92 15.21
N TRP A 81 22.22 -0.06 14.59
CA TRP A 81 22.60 -0.55 13.28
C TRP A 81 22.16 0.46 12.23
N HIS A 82 23.11 1.20 11.67
CA HIS A 82 22.87 2.18 10.60
C HIS A 82 22.61 1.52 9.23
N VAL A 83 21.74 0.51 9.18
CA VAL A 83 21.47 -0.33 8.00
C VAL A 83 20.99 0.51 6.82
N GLU A 84 20.07 1.46 7.06
CA GLU A 84 19.54 2.35 6.01
C GLU A 84 20.66 3.19 5.39
N ASN A 85 21.50 3.82 6.22
CA ASN A 85 22.64 4.62 5.76
C ASN A 85 23.66 3.75 5.00
N PHE A 86 23.94 2.55 5.49
CA PHE A 86 24.84 1.61 4.83
C PHE A 86 24.34 1.25 3.43
N CYS A 87 23.07 0.88 3.29
CA CYS A 87 22.45 0.58 1.99
C CYS A 87 22.45 1.80 1.06
N MET A 88 22.08 2.98 1.57
CA MET A 88 22.12 4.23 0.79
C MET A 88 23.53 4.58 0.32
N ASN A 89 24.54 4.36 1.15
CA ASN A 89 25.94 4.61 0.80
C ASN A 89 26.43 3.65 -0.28
N ILE A 90 26.13 2.35 -0.16
CA ILE A 90 26.45 1.35 -1.20
C ILE A 90 25.78 1.71 -2.53
N TRP A 91 24.48 1.98 -2.50
CA TRP A 91 23.75 2.37 -3.70
C TRP A 91 24.35 3.63 -4.34
N SER A 92 24.66 4.64 -3.52
CA SER A 92 25.27 5.89 -3.97
C SER A 92 26.66 5.67 -4.56
N TRP A 93 27.45 4.78 -3.98
CA TRP A 93 28.76 4.40 -4.51
C TRP A 93 28.60 3.77 -5.90
N PHE A 94 27.74 2.76 -6.05
CA PHE A 94 27.53 2.15 -7.36
C PHE A 94 27.00 3.14 -8.40
N GLN A 95 26.09 4.04 -8.03
CA GLN A 95 25.58 5.08 -8.94
C GLN A 95 26.66 6.07 -9.40
N LYS A 96 27.63 6.37 -8.54
CA LYS A 96 28.74 7.29 -8.83
C LYS A 96 29.98 6.58 -9.37
N SER A 97 29.96 5.25 -9.44
CA SER A 97 31.07 4.48 -10.00
C SER A 97 31.12 4.70 -11.52
N PRO A 98 32.29 5.03 -12.09
CA PRO A 98 32.46 5.15 -13.54
C PRO A 98 32.37 3.80 -14.27
N ALA A 99 32.27 2.68 -13.53
CA ALA A 99 31.98 1.37 -14.10
C ALA A 99 30.47 1.26 -14.46
N ARG A 100 30.09 1.84 -15.58
CA ARG A 100 28.86 1.55 -16.32
C ARG A 100 29.21 1.04 -17.71
#